data_AF-A0A966DGY5-F1
#
_entry.id   AF-A0A966DGY5-F1
#
_cell.length_a   1.000
_cell.length_b   1.000
_cell.length_c   1.000
_cell.angle_alpha   90.00
_cell.angle_beta   90.00
_cell.angle_gamma   90.00
#
_symmetry.space_group_name_H-M   'P 1'
#
loop_
_entity.id
_entity.type
_entity.pdbx_description
1 polymer ?
#
loop_
_entity_poly.entity_id
_entity_poly.type
_entity_poly.pdbx_seq_one_letter_code
_entity_poly.pdbx_strand_id
1 'polypeptide(L)'
;MMQRFEQFIYLILHDVRKKRLVLLLTFLAFLASVMMFPSGSVLAKMLPSKSTNTFSIYVDLPNGSSYYETQKVNQCVVELLQKEKEIQNIEIFNGMGAPLDYAGLVKGS
;
A
#
# COMPACT_ATOMS: atom_id res chain seq x y z
N MET A 1 40.90 -10.49 -9.12
CA MET A 1 39.49 -10.88 -8.88
C MET A 1 38.77 -11.24 -10.17
N MET A 2 38.83 -10.39 -11.21
CA MET A 2 38.19 -10.63 -12.52
C MET A 2 38.64 -11.92 -13.25
N GLN A 3 39.95 -12.24 -13.23
CA GLN A 3 40.48 -13.43 -13.91
C GLN A 3 39.93 -14.77 -13.37
N ARG A 4 39.61 -14.84 -12.06
CA ARG A 4 39.02 -16.04 -11.46
C ARG A 4 37.57 -16.26 -11.92
N PHE A 5 36.83 -15.17 -12.09
CA PHE A 5 35.46 -15.20 -12.59
C PHE A 5 35.42 -15.57 -14.07
N GLU A 6 36.32 -15.00 -14.87
CA GLU A 6 36.46 -15.33 -16.29
C GLU A 6 36.78 -16.82 -16.51
N GLN A 7 37.74 -17.37 -15.75
CA GLN A 7 38.07 -18.80 -15.80
C GLN A 7 36.88 -19.67 -15.40
N PHE A 8 36.10 -19.26 -14.40
CA PHE A 8 34.88 -19.96 -13.98
C PHE A 8 33.82 -19.99 -15.08
N ILE A 9 33.56 -18.85 -15.74
CA ILE A 9 32.62 -18.74 -16.86
C ILE A 9 33.10 -19.60 -18.05
N TYR A 10 34.40 -19.55 -18.36
CA TYR A 10 35.00 -20.34 -19.43
C TYR A 10 34.85 -21.85 -19.20
N LEU A 11 35.08 -22.31 -17.97
CA LEU A 11 34.90 -23.72 -17.56
C LEU A 11 33.45 -24.21 -17.70
N ILE A 12 32.46 -23.33 -17.53
CA ILE A 12 31.04 -23.63 -17.71
C ILE A 12 30.66 -23.67 -19.19
N LEU A 13 31.19 -22.73 -19.98
CA LEU A 13 30.86 -22.59 -21.41
C LEU A 13 31.50 -23.67 -22.29
N HIS A 14 32.69 -24.16 -21.93
CA HIS A 14 33.43 -25.13 -22.74
C HIS A 14 32.83 -26.54 -22.67
N ASP A 15 32.20 -26.91 -21.55
CA ASP A 15 31.56 -28.22 -21.37
C ASP A 15 30.05 -28.14 -21.65
N VAL A 16 29.61 -28.83 -22.70
CA VAL A 16 28.19 -28.87 -23.13
C VAL A 16 27.27 -29.38 -22.02
N ARG A 17 27.74 -30.28 -21.14
CA ARG A 17 26.94 -30.79 -20.01
C ARG A 17 26.72 -29.73 -18.95
N LYS A 18 27.78 -29.00 -18.58
CA LYS A 18 27.71 -27.91 -17.59
C LYS A 18 26.88 -26.73 -18.10
N LYS A 19 27.07 -26.35 -19.37
CA LYS A 19 26.22 -25.35 -20.04
C LYS A 19 24.74 -25.73 -19.98
N ARG A 20 24.39 -26.96 -20.34
CA ARG A 20 23.00 -27.44 -20.30
C ARG A 20 22.46 -27.48 -18.87
N LEU A 21 23.27 -27.90 -17.90
CA LEU A 21 22.90 -27.92 -16.49
C LEU A 21 22.60 -26.52 -15.96
N VAL A 22 23.44 -25.53 -16.26
CA VAL A 22 23.21 -24.13 -15.84
C VAL A 22 21.92 -23.59 -16.47
N LEU A 23 21.70 -23.85 -17.77
CA LEU A 23 20.46 -23.45 -18.44
C LEU A 23 19.21 -24.10 -17.85
N LEU A 24 19.30 -25.38 -17.47
CA LEU A 24 18.20 -26.09 -16.81
C LEU A 24 17.93 -25.49 -15.42
N LEU A 25 18.97 -25.25 -14.63
CA LEU A 25 18.85 -24.67 -13.30
C LEU A 25 18.24 -23.27 -13.33
N THR A 26 18.66 -22.40 -14.25
CA THR A 26 18.08 -21.06 -14.39
C THR A 26 16.63 -21.12 -14.84
N PHE A 27 16.29 -22.02 -15.75
CA PHE A 27 14.91 -22.24 -16.18
C PHE A 27 14.02 -22.74 -15.03
N LEU A 28 14.52 -23.67 -14.23
CA LEU A 28 13.80 -24.21 -13.08
C LEU A 28 13.61 -23.14 -11.98
N ALA A 29 14.64 -22.32 -11.72
CA ALA A 29 14.54 -21.18 -10.81
C ALA A 29 13.52 -20.14 -11.29
N PHE A 30 13.45 -19.90 -12.61
CA PHE A 30 12.44 -19.03 -13.20
C PHE A 30 11.03 -19.60 -13.00
N LEU A 31 10.81 -20.89 -13.30
CA LEU A 31 9.52 -21.55 -13.07
C LEU A 31 9.11 -21.52 -11.59
N ALA A 32 10.06 -21.77 -10.68
CA ALA A 32 9.82 -21.69 -9.24
C ALA A 32 9.38 -20.29 -8.82
N SER A 33 10.05 -19.24 -9.32
CA SER A 33 9.68 -17.84 -9.06
C SER A 33 8.27 -17.52 -9.55
N VAL A 34 7.91 -17.94 -10.77
CA VAL A 34 6.55 -17.73 -11.30
C VAL A 34 5.50 -18.53 -10.52
N MET A 35 5.83 -19.73 -10.05
CA MET A 35 4.91 -20.55 -9.22
C MET A 35 4.68 -19.98 -7.82
N MET A 36 5.50 -19.03 -7.33
CA MET A 36 5.24 -18.37 -6.04
C MET A 36 3.96 -17.52 -6.04
N PHE A 37 3.54 -17.01 -7.21
CA PHE A 37 2.32 -16.22 -7.37
C PHE A 37 1.04 -17.07 -7.15
N PRO A 38 0.78 -18.17 -7.89
CA PRO A 38 -0.42 -18.99 -7.69
C PRO A 38 -0.38 -19.82 -6.41
N SER A 39 0.79 -20.18 -5.89
CA SER A 39 0.91 -20.95 -4.64
C SER A 39 0.61 -20.12 -3.38
N GLY A 40 0.43 -18.80 -3.50
CA GLY A 40 0.17 -17.91 -2.36
C GLY A 40 1.36 -17.71 -1.43
N SER A 41 2.54 -18.23 -1.79
CA SER A 41 3.80 -18.04 -1.02
C SER A 41 4.22 -16.57 -0.95
N VAL A 42 3.77 -15.75 -1.93
CA VAL A 42 3.97 -14.30 -1.95
C VAL A 42 2.62 -13.61 -2.11
N LEU A 43 2.38 -12.61 -1.27
CA LEU A 43 1.15 -11.81 -1.34
C LEU A 43 1.21 -10.89 -2.55
N ALA A 44 0.45 -11.20 -3.60
CA ALA A 44 0.27 -10.30 -4.73
C ALA A 44 -0.66 -9.14 -4.33
N LYS A 45 -0.09 -7.98 -3.99
CA LYS A 45 -0.85 -6.76 -3.70
C LYS A 45 -1.01 -5.96 -4.99
N MET A 46 -2.24 -5.92 -5.52
CA MET A 46 -2.60 -5.16 -6.74
C MET A 46 -2.79 -3.66 -6.47
N LEU A 47 -3.16 -3.31 -5.22
CA LEU A 47 -3.38 -1.94 -4.81
C LEU A 47 -2.58 -1.65 -3.53
N PRO A 48 -2.08 -0.41 -3.36
CA PRO A 48 -1.46 0.00 -2.11
C PRO A 48 -2.46 -0.16 -0.96
N SER A 49 -1.94 -0.49 0.23
CA SER A 49 -2.77 -0.56 1.43
C SER A 49 -3.41 0.80 1.69
N LYS A 50 -4.67 0.79 2.16
CA LYS A 50 -5.35 2.01 2.63
C LYS A 50 -4.49 2.67 3.72
N SER A 51 -4.46 4.01 3.74
CA SER A 51 -3.93 4.75 4.88
C SER A 51 -4.79 4.47 6.11
N THR A 52 -4.21 3.86 7.15
CA THR A 52 -4.91 3.56 8.42
C THR A 52 -4.79 4.70 9.43
N ASN A 53 -4.16 5.80 9.05
CA ASN A 53 -3.81 6.89 9.97
C ASN A 53 -4.83 8.03 9.96
N THR A 54 -5.86 7.94 9.12
CA THR A 54 -6.93 8.93 9.01
C THR A 54 -8.29 8.29 9.26
N PHE A 55 -9.16 9.02 9.93
CA PHE A 55 -10.53 8.61 10.21
C PHE A 55 -11.46 9.83 10.08
N SER A 56 -12.75 9.56 9.89
CA SER A 56 -13.78 10.60 9.71
C SER A 56 -14.87 10.43 10.76
N ILE A 57 -15.34 11.56 11.30
CA ILE A 57 -16.48 11.62 12.21
C ILE A 57 -17.58 12.40 11.50
N TYR A 58 -18.75 11.80 11.38
CA TYR A 58 -19.94 12.45 10.83
C TYR A 58 -20.83 12.90 11.98
N VAL A 59 -21.24 14.17 11.94
CA VAL A 59 -22.05 14.82 12.98
C VAL A 59 -23.36 15.26 12.35
N ASP A 60 -24.42 14.49 12.58
CA ASP A 60 -25.76 14.80 12.09
C ASP A 60 -26.60 15.42 13.21
N LEU A 61 -26.99 16.68 13.02
CA LEU A 61 -27.93 17.38 13.91
C LEU A 61 -29.38 17.12 13.48
N PRO A 62 -30.35 17.36 14.37
CA PRO A 62 -31.77 17.28 14.02
C PRO A 62 -32.14 18.12 12.79
N ASN A 63 -33.13 17.64 12.04
CA ASN A 63 -33.67 18.37 10.89
C ASN A 63 -34.12 19.79 11.30
N GLY A 64 -33.68 20.79 10.54
CA GLY A 64 -33.98 22.20 10.81
C GLY A 64 -32.90 22.94 11.61
N SER A 65 -31.84 22.27 12.07
CA SER A 65 -30.67 22.93 12.64
C SER A 65 -29.94 23.80 11.61
N SER A 66 -29.51 24.97 12.07
CA SER A 66 -28.75 25.91 11.26
C SER A 66 -27.31 25.47 11.09
N TYR A 67 -26.67 25.97 10.03
CA TYR A 67 -25.23 25.79 9.79
C TYR A 67 -24.38 26.19 11.01
N TYR A 68 -24.74 27.29 11.69
CA TYR A 68 -24.03 27.79 12.85
C TYR A 68 -24.13 26.86 14.06
N GLU A 69 -25.26 26.17 14.24
CA GLU A 69 -25.42 25.17 15.31
C GLU A 69 -24.54 23.96 15.05
N THR A 70 -24.54 23.43 13.81
CA THR A 70 -23.65 22.33 13.42
C THR A 70 -22.18 22.72 13.59
N GLN A 71 -21.80 23.94 13.21
CA GLN A 71 -20.44 24.44 13.40
C GLN A 71 -20.03 24.50 14.88
N LYS A 72 -20.94 24.94 15.77
CA LYS A 72 -20.68 24.95 17.22
C LYS A 72 -20.44 23.54 17.77
N VAL A 73 -21.25 22.57 17.34
CA VAL A 73 -21.07 21.17 17.76
C VAL A 73 -19.76 20.61 17.23
N ASN A 74 -19.44 20.85 15.96
CA ASN A 74 -18.16 20.42 15.36
C ASN A 74 -16.96 21.01 16.11
N GLN A 75 -17.02 22.29 16.48
CA GLN A 75 -15.96 22.93 17.27
C GLN A 75 -15.78 22.27 18.64
N CYS A 76 -16.88 21.92 19.31
CA CYS A 76 -16.83 21.21 20.59
C CYS A 76 -16.16 19.82 20.47
N VAL A 77 -16.45 19.09 19.39
CA VAL A 77 -15.80 17.80 19.08
C VAL A 77 -14.31 18.00 18.85
N VAL A 78 -13.93 19.02 18.08
CA VAL A 78 -12.52 19.34 17.79
C VAL A 78 -11.76 19.67 19.08
N GLU A 79 -12.31 20.49 19.96
CA GLU A 79 -11.69 20.84 21.24
C GLU A 79 -11.45 19.64 22.15
N LEU A 80 -12.30 18.61 22.06
CA LEU A 80 -12.10 17.35 22.78
C LEU A 80 -10.96 16.54 22.15
N LEU A 81 -10.98 16.38 20.83
CA LEU A 81 -10.01 15.57 20.10
C LEU A 81 -8.61 16.18 20.10
N GLN A 82 -8.47 17.50 20.10
CA GLN A 82 -7.18 18.19 20.18
C GLN A 82 -6.39 17.90 21.46
N LYS A 83 -7.03 17.32 22.49
CA LYS A 83 -6.35 16.92 23.73
C LYS A 83 -5.59 15.61 23.58
N GLU A 84 -5.93 14.79 22.59
CA GLU A 84 -5.26 13.53 22.30
C GLU A 84 -3.96 13.77 21.53
N LYS A 85 -2.86 13.16 21.96
CA LYS A 85 -1.52 13.44 21.40
C LYS A 85 -1.30 12.78 20.04
N GLU A 86 -2.09 11.75 19.74
CA GLU A 86 -2.06 10.97 18.52
C GLU A 86 -2.68 11.74 17.34
N ILE A 87 -3.52 12.74 17.62
CA ILE A 87 -4.22 13.54 16.62
C ILE A 87 -3.35 14.72 16.21
N GLN A 88 -2.76 14.62 15.03
CA GLN A 88 -1.84 15.64 14.50
C GLN A 88 -2.54 16.73 13.68
N ASN A 89 -3.58 16.35 12.94
CA ASN A 89 -4.28 17.21 12.00
C ASN A 89 -5.79 16.95 12.07
N ILE A 90 -6.58 18.01 11.99
CA ILE A 90 -8.05 17.95 11.98
C ILE A 90 -8.54 18.85 10.86
N GLU A 91 -9.44 18.33 10.04
CA GLU A 91 -10.14 19.07 8.98
C GLU A 91 -11.64 18.94 9.17
N ILE A 92 -12.38 20.02 8.93
CA ILE A 92 -13.83 20.09 9.14
C ILE A 92 -14.49 20.43 7.81
N PHE A 93 -15.47 19.61 7.42
CA PHE A 93 -16.29 19.81 6.23
C PHE A 93 -17.74 20.02 6.67
N ASN A 94 -18.21 21.27 6.62
CA ASN A 94 -19.58 21.61 7.05
C ASN A 94 -20.51 21.68 5.84
N GLY A 95 -21.64 20.96 5.88
CA GLY A 95 -22.65 20.97 4.81
C GLY A 95 -22.20 20.30 3.51
N MET A 96 -21.05 19.62 3.51
CA MET A 96 -20.54 18.82 2.40
C MET A 96 -19.87 17.55 2.95
N GLY A 97 -19.80 16.51 2.13
CA GLY A 97 -19.05 15.30 2.48
C GLY A 97 -17.54 15.55 2.52
N ALA A 98 -16.83 14.73 3.29
CA ALA A 98 -15.37 14.71 3.26
C ALA A 98 -14.87 14.33 1.86
N PRO A 99 -13.74 14.90 1.39
CA PRO A 99 -13.15 14.54 0.11
C PRO A 99 -12.71 13.08 0.11
N LEU A 100 -12.65 12.49 -1.09
CA LEU A 100 -12.16 11.12 -1.25
C LEU A 100 -10.70 11.02 -0.81
N ASP A 101 -10.41 10.02 0.03
CA ASP A 101 -9.03 9.67 0.37
C ASP A 101 -8.32 9.04 -0.85
N TYR A 102 -6.98 8.94 -0.79
CA TYR A 102 -6.19 8.37 -1.89
C TYR A 102 -6.66 6.96 -2.30
N ALA A 103 -7.09 6.15 -1.33
CA ALA A 103 -7.58 4.80 -1.62
C ALA A 103 -8.94 4.84 -2.34
N GLY A 104 -9.83 5.77 -1.99
CA GLY A 104 -11.09 6.05 -2.68
C GLY A 104 -10.85 6.54 -4.10
N LEU A 105 -9.90 7.45 -4.30
CA LEU A 105 -9.51 7.94 -5.62
C LEU A 105 -9.02 6.83 -6.55
N VAL A 106 -8.15 5.94 -6.05
CA VAL A 106 -7.61 4.83 -6.86
C VAL A 106 -8.66 3.74 -7.13
N LYS A 107 -9.60 3.53 -6.19
CA LYS A 107 -10.65 2.50 -6.33
C LYS A 107 -11.87 2.97 -7.11
N GLY A 108 -12.02 4.28 -7.36
CA GLY A 108 -13.17 4.84 -8.06
C GLY A 108 -14.48 4.74 -7.28
N SER A 109 -14.42 4.98 -5.96
CA SER A 109 -15.60 5.02 -5.07
C SER A 109 -16.42 6.29 -5.26
#